data_AF-A0A511DK87-F1
#
_entry.id   AF-A0A511DK87-F1
#
_cell.length_a   1.000
_cell.length_b   1.000
_cell.length_c   1.000
_cell.angle_alpha   90.00
_cell.angle_beta   90.00
_cell.angle_gamma   90.00
#
_symmetry.space_group_name_H-M   'P 1'
#
loop_
_entity.id
_entity.type
_entity.pdbx_description
1 polymer ?
#
loop_
_entity_poly.entity_id
_entity_poly.type
_entity_poly.pdbx_seq_one_letter_code
_entity_poly.pdbx_strand_id
1 'polypeptide(L)'
;MAEYQPPEQGRRGQLVDAATILVLLFATLFVTTFLVQDTASGGDAAAAERPVAEMPVNPTEREQYQALIDSGTTDLATVNAAIDAHTDREDKYAINVWALLGTAALLAIYLAFVYRTSFREYREVIEERFGPSEREPTS
;
A
#
# COMPACT_ATOMS: atom_id res chain seq x y z
N MET A 1 22.12 -44.55 7.96
CA MET A 1 21.74 -43.13 8.08
C MET A 1 20.23 -43.13 8.23
N ALA A 2 19.69 -42.56 9.31
CA ALA A 2 18.26 -42.46 9.48
C ALA A 2 17.76 -41.32 8.59
N GLU A 3 16.86 -41.64 7.67
CA GLU A 3 16.27 -40.68 6.74
C GLU A 3 15.33 -39.76 7.52
N TYR A 4 15.55 -38.44 7.43
CA TYR A 4 14.71 -37.47 8.12
C TYR A 4 13.30 -37.52 7.55
N GLN A 5 12.34 -37.89 8.38
CA GLN A 5 10.93 -37.90 8.02
C GLN A 5 10.28 -36.64 8.60
N PRO A 6 9.93 -35.65 7.75
CA PRO A 6 9.35 -34.41 8.25
C PRO A 6 8.00 -34.68 8.91
N PRO A 7 7.69 -33.99 10.02
CA PRO A 7 6.40 -34.14 10.68
C PRO A 7 5.30 -33.61 9.77
N GLU A 8 4.30 -34.45 9.48
CA GLU A 8 3.12 -34.02 8.74
C GLU A 8 2.34 -33.00 9.58
N GLN A 9 2.39 -31.74 9.16
CA GLN A 9 1.68 -30.66 9.83
C GLN A 9 0.16 -30.91 9.76
N GLY A 10 -0.50 -30.87 10.92
CA GLY A 10 -1.93 -31.18 11.00
C GLY A 10 -2.79 -30.18 10.20
N ARG A 11 -3.74 -30.70 9.40
CA ARG A 11 -4.64 -29.92 8.52
C ARG A 11 -5.37 -28.75 9.21
N ARG A 12 -5.63 -28.86 10.51
CA ARG A 12 -6.26 -27.79 11.30
C ARG A 12 -5.36 -26.57 11.49
N GLY A 13 -4.06 -26.78 11.68
CA GLY A 13 -3.09 -25.69 11.82
C GLY A 13 -2.94 -24.90 10.52
N GLN A 14 -2.89 -25.60 9.38
CA GLN A 14 -2.80 -24.98 8.06
C GLN A 14 -4.04 -24.15 7.70
N LEU A 15 -5.23 -24.59 8.09
CA LEU A 15 -6.47 -23.83 7.85
C LEU A 15 -6.52 -22.53 8.66
N VAL A 16 -6.09 -22.58 9.93
CA VAL A 16 -6.04 -21.39 10.80
C VAL A 16 -4.98 -20.40 10.30
N ASP A 17 -3.82 -20.88 9.90
CA ASP A 17 -2.76 -20.05 9.32
C ASP A 17 -3.22 -19.36 8.03
N ALA A 18 -3.79 -20.13 7.09
CA ALA A 18 -4.32 -19.59 5.85
C ALA A 18 -5.47 -18.59 6.09
N ALA A 19 -6.38 -18.88 7.01
CA ALA A 19 -7.46 -17.95 7.37
C ALA A 19 -6.90 -16.66 8.00
N THR A 20 -5.86 -16.76 8.82
CA THR A 20 -5.21 -15.61 9.45
C THR A 20 -4.53 -14.73 8.42
N ILE A 21 -3.76 -15.32 7.48
CA ILE A 21 -3.15 -14.58 6.37
C ILE A 21 -4.23 -13.94 5.50
N LEU A 22 -5.33 -14.65 5.20
CA LEU A 22 -6.45 -14.10 4.42
C LEU A 22 -7.06 -12.88 5.12
N VAL A 23 -7.30 -12.94 6.43
CA VAL A 23 -7.81 -11.81 7.21
C VAL A 23 -6.82 -10.65 7.24
N LEU A 24 -5.52 -10.91 7.43
CA LEU A 24 -4.50 -9.87 7.40
C LEU A 24 -4.40 -9.20 6.03
N LEU A 25 -4.55 -9.97 4.95
CA LEU A 25 -4.53 -9.46 3.59
C LEU A 25 -5.78 -8.62 3.30
N PHE A 26 -6.95 -9.08 3.74
CA PHE A 26 -8.19 -8.31 3.69
C PHE A 26 -8.07 -7.03 4.51
N ALA A 27 -7.58 -7.10 5.75
CA ALA A 27 -7.35 -5.93 6.58
C ALA A 27 -6.37 -4.96 5.90
N THR A 28 -5.25 -5.45 5.36
CA THR A 28 -4.26 -4.59 4.68
C THR A 28 -4.87 -3.85 3.48
N LEU A 29 -5.69 -4.54 2.67
CA LEU A 29 -6.38 -3.94 1.53
C LEU A 29 -7.42 -2.90 1.99
N PHE A 30 -8.30 -3.27 2.92
CA PHE A 30 -9.45 -2.43 3.30
C PHE A 30 -9.08 -1.31 4.26
N VAL A 31 -8.19 -1.54 5.24
CA VAL A 31 -7.70 -0.51 6.17
C VAL A 31 -6.99 0.59 5.38
N THR A 32 -6.11 0.22 4.44
CA THR A 32 -5.40 1.20 3.61
C THR A 32 -6.40 2.01 2.78
N THR A 33 -7.34 1.37 2.11
CA THR A 33 -8.33 2.08 1.29
C THR A 33 -9.24 2.98 2.13
N PHE A 34 -9.84 2.49 3.22
CA PHE A 34 -10.87 3.25 3.91
C PHE A 34 -10.34 4.27 4.93
N LEU A 35 -9.21 4.00 5.60
CA LEU A 35 -8.69 4.91 6.63
C LEU A 35 -7.64 5.87 6.09
N VAL A 36 -6.79 5.44 5.15
CA VAL A 36 -5.72 6.32 4.60
C VAL A 36 -6.29 7.28 3.56
N GLN A 37 -7.27 6.85 2.75
CA GLN A 37 -7.88 7.72 1.75
C GLN A 37 -8.69 8.86 2.36
N ASP A 38 -9.44 8.61 3.44
CA ASP A 38 -10.20 9.64 4.18
C ASP A 38 -9.27 10.70 4.80
N THR A 39 -8.05 10.30 5.17
CA THR A 39 -7.02 11.21 5.68
C THR A 39 -6.32 12.00 4.56
N ALA A 40 -6.24 11.43 3.34
CA ALA A 40 -5.65 12.08 2.16
C ALA A 40 -6.62 13.04 1.46
N SER A 41 -7.94 12.87 1.65
CA SER A 41 -8.99 13.77 1.18
C SER A 41 -9.15 15.02 2.05
N GLY A 42 -8.16 15.34 2.89
CA GLY A 42 -8.14 16.52 3.74
C GLY A 42 -8.18 17.81 2.95
N GLY A 43 -9.39 18.32 2.75
CA GLY A 43 -9.68 19.73 2.49
C GLY A 43 -9.79 20.12 1.02
N ASP A 44 -10.99 20.03 0.47
CA ASP A 44 -11.51 21.16 -0.30
C ASP A 44 -12.99 21.31 0.05
N ALA A 45 -13.38 22.52 0.44
CA ALA A 45 -14.78 22.88 0.56
C ALA A 45 -15.46 22.53 -0.77
N ALA A 46 -16.59 21.83 -0.72
CA ALA A 46 -17.37 21.51 -1.92
C ALA A 46 -17.50 22.78 -2.76
N ALA A 47 -16.78 22.83 -3.89
CA ALA A 47 -16.88 23.95 -4.80
C ALA A 47 -18.33 24.04 -5.25
N ALA A 48 -18.89 25.26 -5.24
CA ALA A 48 -20.25 25.48 -5.67
C ALA A 48 -20.45 24.89 -7.07
N GLU A 49 -21.55 24.14 -7.28
CA GLU A 49 -21.84 23.54 -8.58
C GLU A 49 -21.87 24.60 -9.68
N ARG A 50 -21.04 24.44 -10.70
CA ARG A 50 -21.00 25.31 -11.87
C ARG A 50 -21.69 24.65 -13.05
N PRO A 51 -22.44 25.39 -13.88
CA PRO A 51 -22.97 24.84 -15.11
C PRO A 51 -21.83 24.45 -16.05
N VAL A 52 -22.07 23.45 -16.89
CA VAL A 52 -21.07 22.88 -17.83
C VAL A 52 -20.48 23.93 -18.77
N ALA A 53 -21.23 25.01 -19.04
CA ALA A 53 -20.77 26.17 -19.82
C ALA A 53 -19.60 26.94 -19.18
N GLU A 54 -19.50 26.96 -17.85
CA GLU A 54 -18.52 27.73 -17.09
C GLU A 54 -17.27 26.91 -16.70
N MET A 55 -17.26 25.63 -17.07
CA MET A 55 -16.16 24.72 -16.75
C MET A 55 -14.92 25.00 -17.61
N PRO A 56 -13.70 24.89 -17.04
CA PRO A 56 -12.42 25.10 -17.74
C PRO A 56 -12.04 23.89 -18.63
N VAL A 57 -12.96 23.46 -19.48
CA VAL A 57 -12.81 22.31 -20.40
C VAL A 57 -12.91 22.77 -21.84
N ASN A 58 -12.37 21.98 -22.76
CA ASN A 58 -12.44 22.32 -24.18
C ASN A 58 -13.89 22.17 -24.72
N PRO A 59 -14.21 22.78 -25.88
CA PRO A 59 -15.58 22.75 -26.41
C PRO A 59 -16.12 21.34 -26.67
N THR A 60 -15.29 20.42 -27.15
CA THR A 60 -15.69 19.03 -27.43
C THR A 60 -15.99 18.26 -26.15
N GLU A 61 -15.17 18.43 -25.11
CA GLU A 61 -15.39 17.84 -23.79
C GLU A 61 -16.69 18.36 -23.16
N ARG A 62 -16.95 19.66 -23.31
CA ARG A 62 -18.17 20.29 -22.82
C ARG A 62 -19.43 19.63 -23.38
N GLU A 63 -19.46 19.39 -24.69
CA GLU A 63 -20.58 18.71 -25.36
C GLU A 63 -20.74 17.27 -24.87
N GLN A 64 -19.64 16.55 -24.63
CA GLN A 64 -19.69 15.20 -24.10
C GLN A 64 -20.24 15.16 -22.66
N TYR A 65 -19.79 16.05 -21.78
CA TYR A 65 -20.31 16.13 -20.42
C TYR A 65 -21.79 16.51 -20.39
N GLN A 66 -22.21 17.44 -21.25
CA GLN A 66 -23.62 17.79 -21.39
C GLN A 66 -24.44 16.58 -21.83
N ALA A 67 -23.98 15.83 -22.84
CA ALA A 67 -24.66 14.61 -23.30
C ALA A 67 -24.74 13.52 -22.22
N LEU A 68 -23.70 13.36 -21.39
CA LEU A 68 -23.70 12.41 -20.28
C LEU A 68 -24.70 12.79 -19.19
N ILE A 69 -24.82 14.08 -18.88
CA ILE A 69 -25.83 14.59 -17.94
C ILE A 69 -27.24 14.42 -18.51
N ASP A 70 -27.45 14.79 -19.78
CA ASP A 70 -28.76 14.69 -20.44
C ASP A 70 -29.23 13.24 -20.58
N SER A 71 -28.29 12.29 -20.73
CA SER A 71 -28.60 10.84 -20.74
C SER A 71 -28.89 10.25 -19.35
N GLY A 72 -28.67 11.01 -18.27
CA GLY A 72 -28.80 10.54 -16.89
C GLY A 72 -27.70 9.56 -16.45
N THR A 73 -26.62 9.45 -17.21
CA THR A 73 -25.48 8.57 -16.89
C THR A 73 -24.65 9.13 -15.73
N THR A 74 -24.63 10.46 -15.58
CA THR A 74 -23.93 11.18 -14.51
C THR A 74 -24.74 12.42 -14.12
N ASP A 75 -24.39 13.04 -12.99
CA ASP A 75 -24.96 14.32 -12.56
C ASP A 75 -23.95 15.47 -12.65
N LEU A 76 -24.45 16.69 -12.47
CA LEU A 76 -23.65 17.91 -12.53
C LEU A 76 -22.60 17.95 -11.42
N ALA A 77 -22.93 17.44 -10.23
CA ALA A 77 -22.04 17.37 -9.08
C ALA A 77 -20.82 16.49 -9.36
N THR A 78 -21.03 15.30 -9.92
CA THR A 78 -19.96 14.34 -10.26
C THR A 78 -19.03 14.92 -11.32
N VAL A 79 -19.57 15.60 -12.33
CA VAL A 79 -18.77 16.25 -13.38
C VAL A 79 -17.93 17.40 -12.81
N ASN A 80 -18.51 18.25 -11.95
CA ASN A 80 -17.77 19.32 -11.27
C ASN A 80 -16.63 18.73 -10.42
N ALA A 81 -16.93 17.73 -9.59
CA ALA A 81 -15.94 17.09 -8.73
C ALA A 81 -14.79 16.46 -9.53
N ALA A 82 -15.09 15.80 -10.66
CA ALA A 82 -14.08 15.22 -11.53
C ALA A 82 -13.15 16.30 -12.12
N ILE A 83 -13.72 17.38 -12.67
CA ILE A 83 -12.94 18.45 -13.28
C ILE A 83 -12.09 19.18 -12.24
N ASP A 84 -12.63 19.44 -11.05
CA ASP A 84 -11.89 20.08 -9.97
C ASP A 84 -10.74 19.19 -9.48
N ALA A 85 -10.96 17.87 -9.35
CA ALA A 85 -9.90 16.92 -9.04
C ALA A 85 -8.80 16.88 -10.12
N HIS A 86 -9.14 17.16 -11.37
CA HIS A 86 -8.21 17.16 -12.50
C HIS A 86 -7.58 18.51 -12.82
N THR A 87 -8.09 19.61 -12.25
CA THR A 87 -7.53 20.95 -12.46
C THR A 87 -6.07 20.99 -11.98
N ASP A 88 -5.20 21.56 -12.81
CA ASP A 88 -3.80 21.79 -12.46
C ASP A 88 -3.73 22.92 -11.43
N ARG A 89 -3.29 22.58 -10.21
CA ARG A 89 -2.97 23.54 -9.16
C ARG A 89 -1.49 23.42 -8.81
N GLU A 90 -0.83 24.54 -8.55
CA GLU A 90 0.61 24.57 -8.25
C GLU A 90 0.99 23.75 -6.99
N ASP A 91 0.04 23.54 -6.09
CA ASP A 91 0.15 22.76 -4.85
C ASP A 91 -0.24 21.28 -4.97
N LYS A 92 -0.80 20.85 -6.12
CA LYS A 92 -1.38 19.51 -6.31
C LYS A 92 -0.39 18.36 -6.12
N TYR A 93 0.88 18.60 -6.42
CA TYR A 93 1.95 17.62 -6.31
C TYR A 93 3.01 18.02 -5.26
N ALA A 94 2.59 18.77 -4.23
CA ALA A 94 3.49 19.14 -3.15
C ALA A 94 4.02 17.87 -2.45
N ILE A 95 5.30 17.57 -2.66
CA ILE A 95 5.95 16.40 -2.07
C ILE A 95 6.12 16.65 -0.58
N ASN A 96 5.46 15.83 0.24
CA ASN A 96 5.70 15.82 1.68
C ASN A 96 7.05 15.15 1.96
N VAL A 97 8.09 15.98 2.14
CA VAL A 97 9.46 15.52 2.43
C VAL A 97 9.53 14.68 3.70
N TRP A 98 8.70 14.96 4.71
CA TRP A 98 8.66 14.16 5.94
C TRP A 98 8.07 12.77 5.71
N ALA A 99 7.01 12.67 4.90
CA ALA A 99 6.45 11.38 4.51
C ALA A 99 7.47 10.55 3.70
N LEU A 100 8.21 11.21 2.80
CA LEU A 100 9.28 10.58 2.03
C LEU A 100 10.39 10.04 2.94
N LEU A 101 10.88 10.86 3.88
CA LEU A 101 11.90 10.46 4.84
C LEU A 101 11.41 9.36 5.78
N GLY A 102 10.16 9.43 6.24
CA GLY A 102 9.54 8.39 7.07
C GLY A 102 9.48 7.05 6.33
N THR A 103 9.11 7.05 5.05
CA THR A 103 9.09 5.85 4.21
C THR A 103 10.49 5.28 4.01
N ALA A 104 11.48 6.14 3.71
CA ALA A 104 12.87 5.72 3.59
C ALA A 104 13.41 5.11 4.90
N ALA A 105 13.09 5.70 6.04
CA ALA A 105 13.48 5.20 7.35
C ALA A 105 12.83 3.84 7.66
N LEU A 106 11.53 3.68 7.37
CA LEU A 106 10.82 2.41 7.54
C LEU A 106 11.48 1.28 6.73
N LEU A 107 11.81 1.55 5.47
CA LEU A 107 12.51 0.60 4.60
C LEU A 107 13.91 0.26 5.15
N ALA A 108 14.66 1.25 5.64
CA ALA A 108 15.97 1.04 6.22
C ALA A 108 15.92 0.16 7.49
N ILE A 109 14.94 0.41 8.38
CA ILE A 109 14.71 -0.40 9.58
C ILE A 109 14.36 -1.84 9.20
N TYR A 110 13.43 -2.02 8.26
CA TYR A 110 13.05 -3.34 7.77
C TYR A 110 14.26 -4.08 7.19
N LEU A 111 15.03 -3.42 6.34
CA LEU A 111 16.22 -4.01 5.73
C LEU A 111 17.26 -4.41 6.79
N ALA A 112 17.52 -3.55 7.77
CA ALA A 112 18.42 -3.84 8.88
C ALA A 112 17.96 -5.05 9.71
N PHE A 113 16.65 -5.17 9.96
CA PHE A 113 16.04 -6.31 10.63
C PHE A 113 16.22 -7.62 9.82
N VAL A 114 15.94 -7.57 8.52
CA VAL A 114 16.12 -8.73 7.62
C VAL A 114 17.57 -9.18 7.61
N TYR A 115 18.54 -8.25 7.45
CA TYR A 115 19.96 -8.60 7.50
C TYR A 115 20.34 -9.23 8.83
N ARG A 116 19.95 -8.63 9.96
CA ARG A 116 20.25 -9.16 11.30
C ARG A 116 19.71 -10.58 11.50
N THR A 117 18.47 -10.82 11.09
CA THR A 117 17.82 -12.13 11.22
C THR A 117 18.48 -13.15 10.30
N SER A 118 18.76 -12.75 9.05
CA SER A 118 19.44 -13.58 8.06
C SER A 118 20.81 -14.06 8.53
N PHE A 119 21.65 -13.18 9.10
CA PHE A 119 22.96 -13.59 9.65
C PHE A 119 22.86 -14.63 10.75
N ARG A 120 21.77 -14.66 11.52
CA ARG A 120 21.57 -15.66 12.58
C ARG A 120 21.28 -17.03 11.97
N GLU A 121 20.35 -17.10 11.02
CA GLU A 121 19.97 -18.35 10.36
C GLU A 121 21.12 -18.91 9.49
N TYR A 122 21.83 -18.06 8.75
CA TYR A 122 23.02 -18.47 8.00
C TYR A 122 24.08 -19.11 8.89
N ARG A 123 24.27 -18.59 10.10
CA ARG A 123 25.26 -19.13 11.04
C ARG A 123 24.82 -20.47 11.62
N GLU A 124 23.53 -20.63 11.95
CA GLU A 124 22.96 -21.91 12.39
C GLU A 124 23.11 -23.00 11.30
N VAL A 125 22.87 -22.66 10.02
CA VAL A 125 23.06 -23.60 8.91
C VAL A 125 24.54 -23.97 8.71
N ILE A 126 25.47 -23.01 8.87
CA ILE A 126 26.90 -23.30 8.79
C ILE A 126 27.33 -24.19 9.95
N GLU A 127 26.87 -23.93 11.17
CA GLU A 127 27.17 -24.75 12.35
C GLU A 127 26.58 -26.17 12.21
N GLU A 128 25.42 -26.34 11.57
CA GLU A 128 24.81 -27.65 11.27
C GLU A 128 25.55 -28.40 10.15
N ARG A 129 26.00 -27.71 9.11
CA ARG A 129 26.67 -28.33 7.94
C ARG A 129 28.16 -28.57 8.14
N PHE A 130 28.83 -27.75 8.95
CA PHE A 130 30.28 -27.74 9.10
C PHE A 130 30.76 -27.91 10.54
N GLY A 131 29.85 -28.01 11.52
CA GLY A 131 30.17 -28.14 12.93
C GLY A 131 30.41 -26.77 13.61
N PRO A 132 30.46 -26.73 14.96
CA PRO A 132 30.70 -25.51 15.70
C PRO A 132 32.06 -24.92 15.31
N SER A 133 32.10 -23.62 15.00
CA SER A 133 33.37 -22.94 14.78
C SER A 133 34.17 -23.00 16.08
N GLU A 134 35.25 -23.77 16.08
CA GLU A 134 36.25 -23.78 17.15
C GLU A 134 36.83 -22.37 17.27
N ARG A 135 36.21 -21.54 18.12
CA ARG A 135 36.93 -20.43 18.72
C ARG A 135 37.87 -21.07 19.72
N GLU A 136 39.14 -21.20 19.35
CA GLU A 136 40.23 -21.51 20.27
C GLU A 136 40.06 -20.64 21.54
N PRO A 137 39.93 -21.25 22.74
CA PRO A 137 40.12 -20.50 23.96
C PRO A 137 41.62 -20.19 24.05
N THR A 138 41.99 -18.95 23.73
CA THR A 138 43.29 -18.42 24.14
C THR A 138 43.31 -18.31 25.67
N SER A 139 43.89 -19.31 26.33
CA SER A 139 44.59 -19.16 27.62
C SER A 139 45.55 -20.32 27.82
#